data_AF-A0A7Y5DDR9-F1
#
_entry.id   AF-A0A7Y5DDR9-F1
#
_cell.length_a   1.000
_cell.length_b   1.000
_cell.length_c   1.000
_cell.angle_alpha   90.00
_cell.angle_beta   90.00
_cell.angle_gamma   90.00
#
_symmetry.space_group_name_H-M   'P 1'
#
loop_
_entity.id
_entity.type
_entity.pdbx_description
1 polymer ?
#
loop_
_entity_poly.entity_id
_entity_poly.type
_entity_poly.pdbx_seq_one_letter_code
_entity_poly.pdbx_strand_id
1 'polypeptide(L)'
;MNQFVFTLKDNNQKAFNSFFWFLFFLHLTAASVVIINAKEQQQKTITIGIITLFLFLTAVVFLFKSKFRFYNYQVLMFVLMVIFWPVQSAWLPAIVVAAVIVFAFVVLKTKSAAVFSEQAVAVKRSLFTKEYQWSELENVVLKDNWLSIDLKNNHLIQVEVAAESTAADETAFNGFCRQQLLNP
;
A
#
# COMPACT_ATOMS: atom_id res chain seq x y z
N MET A 1 10.14 -5.60 30.75
CA MET A 1 9.87 -6.47 29.60
C MET A 1 10.62 -5.90 28.43
N ASN A 2 11.63 -6.60 27.95
CA ASN A 2 12.41 -6.13 26.80
C ASN A 2 11.59 -6.41 25.54
N GLN A 3 11.29 -5.37 24.78
CA GLN A 3 10.56 -5.46 23.53
C GLN A 3 11.33 -4.71 22.46
N PHE A 4 11.59 -5.37 21.33
CA PHE A 4 12.23 -4.75 20.17
C PHE A 4 11.17 -4.51 19.10
N VAL A 5 11.13 -3.29 18.56
CA VAL A 5 10.18 -2.91 17.50
C VAL A 5 10.96 -2.34 16.33
N PHE A 6 10.84 -2.99 15.18
CA PHE A 6 11.45 -2.57 13.93
C PHE A 6 10.37 -2.12 12.97
N THR A 7 10.48 -0.89 12.47
CA THR A 7 9.67 -0.48 11.32
C THR A 7 10.25 -1.13 10.08
N LEU A 8 9.43 -1.82 9.32
CA LEU A 8 9.86 -2.51 8.10
C LEU A 8 9.76 -1.57 6.91
N LYS A 9 10.75 -1.60 6.03
CA LYS A 9 10.67 -0.92 4.73
C LYS A 9 9.62 -1.61 3.89
N ASP A 10 8.52 -0.92 3.65
CA ASP A 10 7.46 -1.41 2.78
C ASP A 10 7.61 -0.87 1.35
N ASN A 11 6.95 -1.55 0.42
CA ASN A 11 6.84 -1.12 -0.97
C ASN A 11 5.40 -0.65 -1.27
N ASN A 12 4.69 -0.19 -0.24
CA ASN A 12 3.27 0.15 -0.33
C ASN A 12 3.05 1.28 -1.35
N GLN A 13 3.99 2.21 -1.49
CA GLN A 13 3.93 3.26 -2.50
C GLN A 13 3.95 2.71 -3.93
N LYS A 14 4.79 1.72 -4.23
CA LYS A 14 4.83 1.11 -5.57
C LYS A 14 3.54 0.34 -5.85
N ALA A 15 3.06 -0.44 -4.87
CA ALA A 15 1.79 -1.15 -4.96
C ALA A 15 0.62 -0.18 -5.17
N PHE A 16 0.57 0.92 -4.41
CA PHE A 16 -0.42 1.98 -4.56
C PHE A 16 -0.37 2.64 -5.93
N ASN A 17 0.83 2.89 -6.47
CA ASN A 17 0.99 3.44 -7.81
C ASN A 17 0.48 2.47 -8.89
N SER A 18 0.78 1.18 -8.78
CA SER A 18 0.24 0.17 -9.70
C SER A 18 -1.28 0.07 -9.59
N PHE A 19 -1.81 0.10 -8.37
CA PHE A 19 -3.25 0.06 -8.11
C PHE A 19 -3.98 1.29 -8.66
N PHE A 20 -3.37 2.48 -8.55
CA PHE A 20 -3.88 3.71 -9.17
C PHE A 20 -4.06 3.55 -10.68
N TRP A 21 -3.04 3.05 -11.39
CA TRP A 21 -3.14 2.85 -12.84
C TRP A 21 -4.21 1.82 -13.21
N PHE A 22 -4.30 0.73 -12.43
CA PHE A 22 -5.37 -0.25 -12.59
C PHE A 22 -6.76 0.41 -12.49
N LEU A 23 -7.02 1.17 -11.43
CA LEU A 23 -8.29 1.88 -11.25
C LEU A 23 -8.56 2.91 -12.35
N PHE A 24 -7.52 3.61 -12.81
CA PHE A 24 -7.62 4.57 -13.91
C PHE A 24 -8.11 3.90 -15.21
N PHE A 25 -7.49 2.80 -15.63
CA PHE A 25 -7.92 2.08 -16.83
C PHE A 25 -9.30 1.43 -16.67
N LEU A 26 -9.61 0.95 -15.47
CA LEU A 26 -10.95 0.45 -15.16
C LEU A 26 -12.00 1.56 -15.30
N HIS A 27 -11.69 2.78 -14.81
CA HIS A 27 -12.56 3.94 -14.93
C HIS A 27 -12.75 4.38 -16.39
N LEU A 28 -11.70 4.37 -17.21
CA LEU A 28 -11.81 4.65 -18.65
C LEU A 28 -12.70 3.64 -19.37
N THR A 29 -12.59 2.36 -19.02
CA THR A 29 -13.47 1.30 -19.54
C THR A 29 -14.92 1.57 -19.16
N ALA A 30 -15.19 1.87 -17.87
CA ALA A 30 -16.52 2.18 -17.39
C ALA A 30 -17.12 3.43 -18.07
N ALA A 31 -16.33 4.49 -18.22
CA ALA A 31 -16.76 5.71 -18.92
C ALA A 31 -17.07 5.44 -20.41
N SER A 32 -16.29 4.56 -21.06
CA SER A 32 -16.57 4.13 -22.44
C SER A 32 -17.90 3.37 -22.54
N VAL A 33 -18.20 2.50 -21.57
CA VAL A 33 -19.50 1.81 -21.49
C VAL A 33 -20.65 2.82 -21.30
N VAL A 34 -20.46 3.86 -20.48
CA VAL A 34 -21.46 4.95 -20.33
C VAL A 34 -21.71 5.65 -21.66
N ILE A 35 -20.67 5.98 -22.43
CA ILE A 35 -20.83 6.63 -23.76
C ILE A 35 -21.64 5.75 -24.71
N ILE A 36 -21.32 4.45 -24.79
CA ILE A 36 -21.98 3.51 -25.70
C ILE A 36 -23.47 3.38 -25.36
N ASN A 37 -23.81 3.37 -24.07
CA ASN A 37 -25.17 3.18 -23.59
C ASN A 37 -25.96 4.48 -23.37
N ALA A 38 -25.31 5.64 -23.49
CA ALA A 38 -25.97 6.92 -23.29
C ALA A 38 -27.04 7.15 -24.36
N LYS A 39 -28.27 7.41 -23.92
CA LYS A 39 -29.39 7.76 -24.80
C LYS A 39 -29.38 9.23 -25.16
N GLU A 40 -28.92 10.07 -24.24
CA GLU A 40 -28.88 11.52 -24.41
C GLU A 40 -27.53 11.97 -24.97
N GLN A 41 -27.57 12.84 -25.99
CA GLN A 41 -26.36 13.42 -26.57
C GLN A 41 -25.59 14.28 -25.56
N GLN A 42 -26.29 14.95 -24.65
CA GLN A 42 -25.67 15.74 -23.59
C GLN A 42 -24.78 14.88 -22.69
N GLN A 43 -25.26 13.70 -22.26
CA GLN A 43 -24.49 12.77 -21.43
C GLN A 43 -23.22 12.31 -22.16
N LYS A 44 -23.32 11.94 -23.46
CA LYS A 44 -22.16 11.58 -24.29
C LYS A 44 -21.11 12.67 -24.31
N THR A 45 -21.52 13.91 -24.61
CA THR A 45 -20.60 15.04 -24.70
C THR A 45 -19.90 15.30 -23.36
N ILE A 46 -20.64 15.25 -22.25
CA ILE A 46 -20.07 15.41 -20.90
C ILE A 46 -19.03 14.31 -20.62
N THR A 47 -19.35 13.04 -20.88
CA THR A 47 -18.44 11.93 -20.62
C THR A 47 -17.18 12.01 -21.49
N ILE A 48 -17.30 12.36 -22.77
CA ILE A 48 -16.15 12.57 -23.67
C ILE A 48 -15.27 13.71 -23.16
N GLY A 49 -15.87 14.82 -22.72
CA GLY A 49 -15.14 15.95 -22.13
C GLY A 49 -14.34 15.54 -20.89
N ILE A 50 -14.94 14.74 -20.00
CA ILE A 50 -14.27 14.23 -18.80
C ILE A 50 -13.12 13.29 -19.15
N ILE A 51 -13.31 12.31 -20.06
CA ILE A 51 -12.23 11.42 -20.51
C ILE A 51 -11.07 12.23 -21.11
N THR A 52 -11.38 13.21 -21.96
CA THR A 52 -10.38 14.08 -22.57
C THR A 52 -9.59 14.85 -21.51
N LEU A 53 -10.26 15.36 -20.47
CA LEU A 53 -9.61 16.01 -19.34
C LEU A 53 -8.69 15.04 -18.57
N PHE A 54 -9.13 13.80 -18.29
CA PHE A 54 -8.31 12.78 -17.64
C PHE A 54 -7.04 12.48 -18.44
N LEU A 55 -7.17 12.26 -19.74
CA LEU A 55 -6.03 11.98 -20.64
C LEU A 55 -5.09 13.19 -20.73
N PHE A 56 -5.65 14.40 -20.82
CA PHE A 56 -4.87 15.64 -20.83
C PHE A 56 -4.07 15.82 -19.54
N LEU A 57 -4.69 15.65 -18.37
CA LEU A 57 -4.01 15.76 -17.08
C LEU A 57 -2.92 14.67 -16.92
N THR A 58 -3.18 13.47 -17.42
CA THR A 58 -2.18 12.39 -17.47
C THR A 58 -0.99 12.78 -18.34
N ALA A 59 -1.24 13.33 -19.53
CA ALA A 59 -0.19 13.79 -20.45
C ALA A 59 0.63 14.94 -19.84
N VAL A 60 -0.02 15.91 -19.20
CA VAL A 60 0.66 17.02 -18.49
C VAL A 60 1.62 16.47 -17.43
N VAL A 61 1.19 15.51 -16.62
CA VAL A 61 2.09 14.94 -15.59
C VAL A 61 3.24 14.15 -16.20
N PHE A 62 3.02 13.46 -17.31
CA PHE A 62 4.10 12.74 -17.99
C PHE A 62 5.12 13.69 -18.62
N LEU A 63 4.66 14.79 -19.22
CA LEU A 63 5.50 15.80 -19.86
C LEU A 63 6.23 16.71 -18.85
N PHE A 64 5.61 17.02 -17.72
CA PHE A 64 6.14 17.91 -16.69
C PHE A 64 6.55 17.17 -15.41
N LYS A 65 6.93 15.89 -15.54
CA LYS A 65 7.24 14.95 -14.45
C LYS A 65 8.21 15.48 -13.38
N SER A 66 9.08 16.43 -13.72
CA SER A 66 10.02 17.05 -12.77
C SER A 66 9.42 18.12 -11.86
N LYS A 67 8.29 18.72 -12.22
CA LYS A 67 7.66 19.83 -11.45
C LYS A 67 6.52 19.38 -10.55
N PHE A 68 5.84 18.28 -10.86
CA PHE A 68 4.69 17.81 -10.09
C PHE A 68 5.05 16.63 -9.19
N ARG A 69 4.72 16.75 -7.90
CA ARG A 69 4.75 15.59 -6.99
C ARG A 69 3.67 14.61 -7.43
N PHE A 70 4.09 13.42 -7.86
CA PHE A 70 3.21 12.36 -8.38
C PHE A 70 2.00 12.07 -7.47
N TYR A 71 2.20 12.14 -6.15
CA TYR A 71 1.14 11.97 -5.15
C TYR A 71 -0.01 12.97 -5.28
N ASN A 72 0.27 14.26 -5.52
CA ASN A 72 -0.76 15.31 -5.62
C ASN A 72 -1.65 15.08 -6.85
N TYR A 73 -1.07 14.57 -7.93
CA TYR A 73 -1.80 14.22 -9.14
C TYR A 73 -2.75 13.03 -8.92
N GLN A 74 -2.30 11.98 -8.24
CA GLN A 74 -3.14 10.80 -7.96
C GLN A 74 -4.37 11.18 -7.14
N VAL A 75 -4.21 12.05 -6.14
CA VAL A 75 -5.33 12.56 -5.32
C VAL A 75 -6.34 13.31 -6.20
N LEU A 76 -5.88 14.22 -7.07
CA LEU A 76 -6.77 14.95 -7.99
C LEU A 76 -7.54 14.00 -8.91
N MET A 77 -6.86 13.01 -9.51
CA MET A 77 -7.48 12.02 -10.38
C MET A 77 -8.54 11.19 -9.64
N PHE A 78 -8.26 10.78 -8.41
CA PHE A 78 -9.22 10.06 -7.59
C PHE A 78 -10.47 10.89 -7.26
N VAL A 79 -10.30 12.17 -6.94
CA VAL A 79 -11.45 13.07 -6.72
C VAL A 79 -12.30 13.19 -7.99
N LEU A 80 -11.69 13.36 -9.15
CA LEU A 80 -12.42 13.40 -10.42
C LEU A 80 -13.16 12.08 -10.71
N MET A 81 -12.57 10.92 -10.37
CA MET A 81 -13.23 9.62 -10.56
C MET A 81 -14.47 9.47 -9.68
N VAL A 82 -14.43 9.98 -8.44
CA VAL A 82 -15.59 9.97 -7.55
C VAL A 82 -16.68 10.91 -8.06
N ILE A 83 -16.31 12.13 -8.49
CA ILE A 83 -17.26 13.14 -9.00
C ILE A 83 -17.89 12.71 -10.33
N PHE A 84 -17.20 11.94 -11.16
CA PHE A 84 -17.74 11.43 -12.42
C PHE A 84 -19.10 10.73 -12.24
N TRP A 85 -19.25 9.92 -11.19
CA TRP A 85 -20.40 9.04 -11.03
C TRP A 85 -21.71 9.80 -10.68
N PRO A 86 -21.73 10.76 -9.73
CA PRO A 86 -22.91 11.58 -9.49
C PRO A 86 -23.31 12.44 -10.70
N VAL A 87 -22.37 12.87 -11.54
CA VAL A 87 -22.67 13.59 -12.79
C VAL A 87 -23.47 12.71 -13.76
N GLN A 88 -23.32 11.39 -13.67
CA GLN A 88 -24.10 10.41 -14.42
C GLN A 88 -25.31 9.88 -13.64
N SER A 89 -25.71 10.56 -12.55
CA SER A 89 -26.78 10.12 -11.63
C SER A 89 -26.54 8.75 -10.98
N ALA A 90 -25.29 8.28 -10.94
CA ALA A 90 -24.91 6.95 -10.47
C ALA A 90 -24.24 7.02 -9.08
N TRP A 91 -25.02 7.27 -8.04
CA TRP A 91 -24.50 7.47 -6.68
C TRP A 91 -23.83 6.23 -6.07
N LEU A 92 -24.36 5.03 -6.32
CA LEU A 92 -23.80 3.79 -5.74
C LEU A 92 -22.36 3.53 -6.21
N PRO A 93 -22.03 3.57 -7.52
CA PRO A 93 -20.64 3.51 -7.97
C PRO A 93 -19.75 4.59 -7.37
N ALA A 94 -20.26 5.81 -7.15
CA ALA A 94 -19.51 6.89 -6.52
C ALA A 94 -19.03 6.50 -5.11
N ILE A 95 -19.95 5.96 -4.30
CA ILE A 95 -19.67 5.52 -2.92
C ILE A 95 -18.68 4.37 -2.92
N VAL A 96 -18.86 3.38 -3.80
CA VAL A 96 -17.95 2.22 -3.91
C VAL A 96 -16.54 2.67 -4.27
N VAL A 97 -16.40 3.52 -5.30
CA VAL A 97 -15.09 4.04 -5.71
C VAL A 97 -14.45 4.88 -4.61
N ALA A 98 -15.21 5.74 -3.93
CA ALA A 98 -14.71 6.51 -2.80
C ALA A 98 -14.21 5.61 -1.66
N ALA A 99 -14.96 4.56 -1.30
CA ALA A 99 -14.57 3.60 -0.26
C ALA A 99 -13.28 2.86 -0.62
N VAL A 100 -13.15 2.42 -1.88
CA VAL A 100 -11.94 1.75 -2.39
C VAL A 100 -10.73 2.69 -2.34
N ILE A 101 -10.90 3.96 -2.71
CA ILE A 101 -9.84 4.97 -2.67
C ILE A 101 -9.40 5.25 -1.22
N VAL A 102 -10.37 5.44 -0.31
CA VAL A 102 -10.09 5.64 1.13
C VAL A 102 -9.32 4.44 1.67
N PHE A 103 -9.76 3.22 1.37
CA PHE A 103 -9.08 2.00 1.77
C PHE A 103 -7.64 1.95 1.24
N ALA A 104 -7.42 2.29 -0.03
CA ALA A 104 -6.07 2.34 -0.61
C ALA A 104 -5.16 3.37 0.10
N PHE A 105 -5.70 4.53 0.49
CA PHE A 105 -4.96 5.52 1.28
C PHE A 105 -4.66 5.05 2.71
N VAL A 106 -5.57 4.31 3.34
CA VAL A 106 -5.31 3.69 4.64
C VAL A 106 -4.13 2.72 4.52
N VAL A 107 -4.19 1.79 3.54
CA VAL A 107 -3.10 0.82 3.29
C VAL A 107 -1.76 1.50 3.01
N LEU A 108 -1.76 2.59 2.25
CA LEU A 108 -0.56 3.36 1.94
C LEU A 108 0.07 3.99 3.20
N LYS A 109 -0.76 4.47 4.13
CA LYS A 109 -0.28 5.13 5.36
C LYS A 109 0.12 4.14 6.45
N THR A 110 -0.35 2.90 6.40
CA THR A 110 -0.01 1.89 7.41
C THR A 110 1.44 1.44 7.24
N LYS A 111 2.30 1.83 8.19
CA LYS A 111 3.67 1.33 8.29
C LYS A 111 3.66 -0.13 8.75
N SER A 112 4.41 -0.98 8.05
CA SER A 112 4.67 -2.35 8.51
C SER A 112 5.68 -2.34 9.66
N ALA A 113 5.53 -3.25 10.61
CA ALA A 113 6.42 -3.36 11.76
C ALA A 113 6.62 -4.83 12.16
N ALA A 114 7.81 -5.16 12.67
CA ALA A 114 8.08 -6.41 13.35
C ALA A 114 8.32 -6.13 14.84
N VAL A 115 7.57 -6.82 15.69
CA VAL A 115 7.62 -6.69 17.14
C VAL A 115 8.12 -8.01 17.72
N PHE A 116 9.18 -7.94 18.51
CA PHE A 116 9.77 -9.08 19.19
C PHE A 116 9.60 -8.89 20.69
N SER A 117 8.83 -9.77 21.31
CA SER A 117 8.68 -9.84 22.77
C SER A 117 9.12 -11.21 23.28
N GLU A 118 9.17 -11.36 24.61
CA GLU A 118 9.47 -12.64 25.25
C GLU A 118 8.44 -13.72 24.90
N GLN A 119 7.19 -13.34 24.60
CA GLN A 119 6.11 -14.29 24.32
C GLN A 119 6.10 -14.73 22.86
N ALA A 120 6.24 -13.79 21.92
CA ALA A 120 6.07 -14.07 20.50
C ALA A 120 6.74 -13.03 19.62
N VAL A 121 6.85 -13.37 18.34
CA VAL A 121 7.27 -12.48 17.25
C VAL A 121 6.05 -12.12 16.42
N ALA A 122 5.64 -10.86 16.47
CA ALA A 122 4.51 -10.34 15.71
C ALA A 122 4.97 -9.53 14.49
N VAL A 123 4.68 -10.03 13.29
CA VAL A 123 4.92 -9.32 12.03
C VAL A 123 3.61 -8.65 11.59
N LYS A 124 3.55 -7.33 11.81
CA LYS A 124 2.43 -6.47 11.42
C LYS A 124 2.65 -5.93 10.00
N ARG A 125 1.77 -6.30 9.08
CA ARG A 125 1.65 -5.72 7.74
C ARG A 125 0.43 -4.80 7.67
N SER A 126 0.22 -4.14 6.53
CA SER A 126 -0.84 -3.14 6.37
C SER A 126 -2.26 -3.66 6.66
N LEU A 127 -2.52 -4.95 6.44
CA LEU A 127 -3.86 -5.56 6.60
C LEU A 127 -3.89 -6.77 7.53
N PHE A 128 -2.73 -7.35 7.86
CA PHE A 128 -2.65 -8.59 8.62
C PHE A 128 -1.50 -8.51 9.62
N THR A 129 -1.75 -8.98 10.84
CA THR A 129 -0.70 -9.27 11.82
C THR A 129 -0.58 -10.77 11.90
N LYS A 130 0.63 -11.28 11.71
CA LYS A 130 0.92 -12.70 11.93
C LYS A 130 1.87 -12.83 13.11
N GLU A 131 1.43 -13.59 14.10
CA GLU A 131 2.20 -13.90 15.29
C GLU A 131 2.84 -15.28 15.12
N TYR A 132 4.09 -15.38 15.54
CA TYR A 132 4.89 -16.59 15.54
C TYR A 132 5.39 -16.84 16.95
N GLN A 133 5.17 -18.04 17.47
CA GLN A 133 5.77 -18.46 18.72
C GLN A 133 7.27 -18.73 18.51
N TRP A 134 8.09 -18.52 19.53
CA TRP A 134 9.53 -18.79 19.45
C TRP A 134 9.82 -20.26 19.09
N SER A 135 8.95 -21.18 19.51
CA SER A 135 9.02 -22.60 19.16
C SER A 135 8.83 -22.90 17.67
N GLU A 136 8.25 -21.99 16.88
CA GLU A 136 8.07 -22.10 15.42
C GLU A 136 9.27 -21.57 14.62
N LEU A 137 10.16 -20.84 15.29
CA LEU A 137 11.30 -20.17 14.68
C LEU A 137 12.54 -21.04 14.77
N GLU A 138 13.30 -21.09 13.68
CA GLU A 138 14.61 -21.75 13.64
C GLU A 138 15.72 -20.75 13.96
N ASN A 139 15.64 -19.56 13.38
CA ASN A 139 16.65 -18.53 13.55
C ASN A 139 16.04 -17.14 13.34
N VAL A 140 16.58 -16.15 14.05
CA VAL A 140 16.21 -14.74 13.92
C VAL A 140 17.49 -13.92 14.04
N VAL A 141 17.76 -13.08 13.04
CA VAL A 141 18.95 -12.23 13.02
C VAL A 141 18.66 -10.90 12.35
N LEU A 142 19.18 -9.84 12.95
CA LEU A 142 19.35 -8.54 12.32
C LEU A 142 20.82 -8.40 11.90
N LYS A 143 21.06 -8.03 10.64
CA LYS A 143 22.39 -7.72 10.14
C LYS A 143 22.30 -6.71 9.00
N ASP A 144 23.10 -5.65 9.02
CA ASP A 144 23.16 -4.65 7.93
C ASP A 144 21.77 -4.08 7.57
N ASN A 145 20.92 -3.86 8.58
CA ASN A 145 19.51 -3.46 8.45
C ASN A 145 18.58 -4.48 7.76
N TRP A 146 19.04 -5.70 7.54
CA TRP A 146 18.21 -6.81 7.10
C TRP A 146 17.78 -7.65 8.29
N LEU A 147 16.47 -7.69 8.50
CA LEU A 147 15.84 -8.60 9.44
C LEU A 147 15.49 -9.89 8.72
N SER A 148 16.04 -11.00 9.21
CA SER A 148 15.78 -12.34 8.71
C SER A 148 15.16 -13.18 9.81
N ILE A 149 14.00 -13.78 9.51
CA ILE A 149 13.25 -14.67 10.38
C ILE A 149 13.08 -15.99 9.62
N ASP A 150 13.80 -17.01 10.07
CA ASP A 150 13.74 -18.37 9.53
C ASP A 150 12.74 -19.19 10.36
N LEU A 151 11.76 -19.78 9.69
CA LEU A 151 10.76 -20.66 10.29
C LEU A 151 11.17 -22.13 10.11
N LYS A 152 10.86 -22.98 11.08
CA LYS A 152 11.14 -24.43 11.04
C LYS A 152 10.44 -25.17 9.89
N ASN A 153 9.46 -24.54 9.25
CA ASN A 153 8.76 -25.08 8.09
C ASN A 153 9.42 -24.64 6.75
N ASN A 154 10.70 -24.29 6.77
CA ASN A 154 11.48 -23.82 5.61
C ASN A 154 10.97 -22.53 4.95
N HIS A 155 10.17 -21.73 5.66
CA HIS A 155 9.79 -20.40 5.18
C HIS A 155 10.74 -19.35 5.75
N LEU A 156 11.27 -18.50 4.87
CA LEU A 156 12.13 -17.38 5.24
C LEU A 156 11.37 -16.06 5.06
N ILE A 157 11.37 -15.22 6.09
CA ILE A 157 10.90 -13.85 6.02
C ILE A 157 12.11 -12.94 6.12
N GLN A 158 12.49 -12.36 4.98
CA GLN A 158 13.59 -11.41 4.92
C GLN A 158 13.07 -10.04 4.49
N VAL A 159 13.37 -9.01 5.30
CA VAL A 159 12.88 -7.66 5.06
C VAL A 159 13.90 -6.63 5.54
N GLU A 160 14.06 -5.58 4.74
CA GLU A 160 14.88 -4.43 5.12
C GLU A 160 14.14 -3.61 6.19
N VAL A 161 14.88 -3.20 7.22
CA VAL A 161 14.40 -2.32 8.29
C VAL A 161 14.48 -0.87 7.80
N ALA A 162 13.47 -0.06 8.12
CA ALA A 162 13.46 1.35 7.77
C ALA A 162 14.59 2.11 8.48
N ALA A 163 15.15 3.13 7.82
CA ALA A 163 16.25 3.96 8.33
C ALA A 163 15.99 4.54 9.75
N GLU A 164 14.73 4.75 10.11
CA GLU A 164 14.32 5.25 11.43
C GLU A 164 14.57 4.22 12.57
N SER A 165 14.68 2.93 12.24
CA SER A 165 14.87 1.82 13.19
C SER A 165 16.29 1.27 13.23
N THR A 166 17.23 1.87 12.49
CA THR A 166 18.64 1.42 12.40
C THR A 166 19.49 1.83 13.60
N ALA A 167 18.91 2.56 14.56
CA ALA A 167 19.56 2.92 15.82
C ALA A 167 19.46 1.83 16.90
N ALA A 168 18.84 0.68 16.59
CA ALA A 168 18.78 -0.45 17.50
C ALA A 168 20.15 -1.13 17.59
N ASP A 169 20.60 -1.43 18.82
CA ASP A 169 21.81 -2.22 19.06
C ASP A 169 21.61 -3.64 18.54
N GLU A 170 22.17 -3.90 17.35
CA GLU A 170 22.16 -5.21 16.68
C GLU A 170 22.65 -6.33 17.60
N THR A 171 23.65 -6.05 18.44
CA THR A 171 24.24 -7.04 19.35
C THR A 171 23.24 -7.40 20.45
N ALA A 172 22.60 -6.38 21.04
CA ALA A 172 21.58 -6.58 22.08
C ALA A 172 20.36 -7.34 21.53
N PHE A 173 19.89 -7.00 20.33
CA PHE A 173 18.77 -7.68 19.68
C PHE A 173 19.11 -9.15 19.37
N ASN A 174 20.24 -9.39 18.71
CA ASN A 174 20.66 -10.75 18.35
C ASN A 174 20.92 -11.61 19.61
N GLY A 175 21.44 -11.00 20.68
CA GLY A 175 21.58 -11.66 21.99
C GLY A 175 20.24 -12.07 22.60
N PHE A 176 19.25 -11.18 22.56
CA PHE A 176 17.89 -11.47 22.99
C PHE A 176 17.27 -12.62 22.18
N CYS A 177 17.32 -12.57 20.85
CA CYS A 177 16.77 -13.61 19.99
C CYS A 177 17.40 -14.97 20.25
N ARG A 178 18.72 -15.05 20.46
CA ARG A 178 19.40 -16.31 20.80
C ARG A 178 18.91 -16.89 22.12
N GLN A 179 18.66 -16.05 23.13
CA GLN A 179 18.13 -16.52 24.41
C GLN A 179 16.73 -17.11 24.27
N GLN A 180 15.85 -16.45 23.50
CA GLN A 180 14.49 -16.92 23.27
C GLN A 180 14.47 -18.21 22.43
N LEU A 181 15.35 -18.35 21.44
CA LEU A 181 15.44 -19.58 20.64
C LEU A 181 15.97 -20.79 21.42
N LEU A 182 16.80 -20.57 22.45
CA LEU A 182 17.30 -21.64 23.33
C LEU A 182 16.28 -22.07 24.40
N ASN A 183 15.41 -21.15 24.83
CA ASN A 183 14.33 -21.41 25.79
C ASN A 183 12.96 -21.00 25.20
N PRO A 184 12.49 -21.69 24.14
CA PRO A 184 11.30 -21.31 23.39
C PRO A 184 9.98 -21.59 24.10
#